data_AF-C5KXD2-F1
#
_entry.id   AF-C5KXD2-F1
#
_cell.length_a   1.000
_cell.length_b   1.000
_cell.length_c   1.000
_cell.angle_alpha   90.00
_cell.angle_beta   90.00
_cell.angle_gamma   90.00
#
_symmetry.space_group_name_H-M   'P 1'
#
loop_
_entity.id
_entity.type
_entity.pdbx_description
1 polymer ?
#
loop_
_entity_poly.entity_id
_entity_poly.type
_entity_poly.pdbx_seq_one_letter_code
_entity_poly.pdbx_strand_id
1 'polypeptide(L)'
;CSDFTASYIRNLKKFFNIDDDGLVLRTVEAPDGRPTIVVPSTLASEVIEAVHVCAGHPGRDRTRQLVSRYFWCKGLFPLSRSANRIVCSCDTCRRTKSTRLHRHALGRA
;
A
#
# COMPACT_ATOMS: atom_id res chain seq x y z
N CYS A 1 -34.82 -10.60 10.24
CA CYS A 1 -33.71 -9.88 9.57
C CYS A 1 -32.39 -9.97 10.36
N SER A 2 -32.17 -11.05 11.12
CA SER A 2 -30.98 -11.32 11.96
C SER A 2 -29.98 -12.27 11.28
N ASP A 3 -30.45 -13.08 10.33
CA ASP A 3 -29.65 -14.13 9.70
C ASP A 3 -28.62 -13.61 8.69
N PHE A 4 -28.90 -12.50 8.00
CA PHE A 4 -27.94 -11.93 7.04
C PHE A 4 -26.71 -11.35 7.76
N THR A 5 -26.93 -10.60 8.84
CA THR A 5 -25.86 -10.01 9.65
C THR A 5 -25.04 -11.11 10.34
N ALA A 6 -25.70 -12.15 10.86
CA ALA A 6 -25.02 -13.30 11.48
C ALA A 6 -24.22 -14.13 10.45
N SER A 7 -24.74 -14.32 9.23
CA SER A 7 -24.03 -14.97 8.12
C SER A 7 -22.84 -14.14 7.63
N TYR A 8 -23.01 -12.82 7.52
CA TYR A 8 -21.94 -11.89 7.16
C TYR A 8 -20.81 -11.93 8.19
N ILE A 9 -21.13 -11.87 9.48
CA ILE A 9 -20.16 -11.93 10.58
C ILE A 9 -19.48 -13.30 10.66
N ARG A 10 -20.20 -14.43 10.50
CA ARG A 10 -19.58 -15.77 10.47
C ARG A 10 -18.57 -15.92 9.34
N ASN A 11 -18.83 -15.30 8.19
CA ASN A 11 -17.90 -15.33 7.07
C ASN A 11 -16.68 -14.40 7.26
N LEU A 12 -16.71 -13.43 8.18
CA LEU A 12 -15.55 -12.55 8.42
C LEU A 12 -14.35 -13.33 8.96
N LYS A 13 -14.56 -14.29 9.89
CA LYS A 13 -13.47 -15.12 10.44
C LYS A 13 -12.76 -16.00 9.39
N LYS A 14 -13.43 -16.29 8.27
CA LYS A 14 -12.84 -17.01 7.14
C LYS A 14 -11.81 -16.15 6.40
N PHE A 15 -11.97 -14.84 6.40
CA PHE A 15 -11.17 -13.92 5.61
C PHE A 15 -10.28 -13.00 6.44
N PHE A 16 -10.60 -12.81 7.72
CA PHE A 16 -9.90 -11.94 8.63
C PHE A 16 -9.71 -12.59 10.00
N ASN A 17 -8.55 -12.36 10.60
CA ASN A 17 -8.24 -12.70 11.98
C ASN A 17 -7.73 -11.45 12.72
N ILE A 18 -7.83 -11.43 14.04
CA ILE A 18 -7.18 -10.40 14.88
C ILE A 18 -5.97 -11.07 15.53
N ASP A 19 -4.79 -10.47 15.42
CA ASP A 19 -3.59 -10.96 16.11
C ASP A 19 -3.50 -10.48 17.56
N ASP A 20 -2.44 -10.89 18.27
CA ASP A 20 -2.23 -10.57 19.68
C ASP A 20 -2.02 -9.07 19.94
N ASP A 21 -1.62 -8.31 18.91
CA ASP A 21 -1.44 -6.86 18.95
C ASP A 21 -2.74 -6.10 18.61
N GLY A 22 -3.84 -6.82 18.35
CA GLY A 22 -5.13 -6.25 17.99
C GLY A 22 -5.23 -5.81 16.52
N LEU A 23 -4.28 -6.19 15.67
CA LEU A 23 -4.31 -5.88 14.25
C LEU A 23 -5.21 -6.85 13.49
N VAL A 24 -6.01 -6.32 12.58
CA VAL A 24 -6.81 -7.15 11.68
C VAL A 24 -5.90 -7.63 10.54
N LEU A 25 -5.70 -8.93 10.46
CA LEU A 25 -4.94 -9.60 9.39
C LEU A 25 -5.90 -10.25 8.40
N ARG A 26 -5.53 -10.27 7.13
CA ARG A 26 -6.23 -11.04 6.10
C ARG A 26 -5.73 -12.49 6.12
N THR A 27 -6.66 -13.44 6.27
CA THR A 27 -6.38 -14.90 6.31
C THR A 27 -5.92 -15.45 4.97
N VAL A 28 -6.26 -14.77 3.86
CA VAL A 28 -5.72 -15.11 2.54
C VAL A 28 -4.34 -14.50 2.43
N GLU A 29 -3.34 -15.37 2.50
CA GLU A 29 -1.92 -15.03 2.36
C GLU A 29 -1.66 -14.27 1.05
N ALA A 30 -0.71 -13.33 1.12
CA ALA A 30 -0.10 -12.77 -0.07
C ALA A 30 0.61 -13.87 -0.89
N PRO A 31 0.95 -13.62 -2.16
CA PRO A 31 1.65 -14.62 -2.98
C PRO A 31 2.96 -15.16 -2.36
N ASP A 32 3.54 -14.45 -1.40
CA ASP A 32 4.75 -14.86 -0.66
C ASP A 32 4.44 -15.57 0.68
N GLY A 33 3.20 -15.99 0.91
CA GLY A 33 2.77 -16.74 2.10
C GLY A 33 2.61 -15.89 3.36
N ARG A 34 2.73 -14.56 3.26
CA ARG A 34 2.65 -13.68 4.44
C ARG A 34 1.24 -13.18 4.67
N PRO A 35 0.79 -13.06 5.93
CA PRO A 35 -0.44 -12.33 6.24
C PRO A 35 -0.28 -10.86 5.87
N THR A 36 -1.38 -10.24 5.46
CA THR A 36 -1.42 -8.80 5.18
C THR A 36 -2.26 -8.08 6.22
N ILE A 37 -1.79 -6.92 6.67
CA ILE A 37 -2.51 -6.07 7.62
C ILE A 37 -3.65 -5.38 6.87
N VAL A 38 -4.86 -5.47 7.41
CA VAL A 38 -6.03 -4.76 6.90
C VAL A 38 -5.96 -3.31 7.34
N VAL A 39 -5.91 -2.41 6.35
CA VAL A 39 -5.86 -0.99 6.55
C VAL A 39 -7.22 -0.39 6.17
N PRO A 40 -7.88 0.34 7.10
CA PRO A 40 -9.04 1.17 6.77
C PRO A 40 -8.70 2.16 5.65
N SER A 41 -9.63 2.41 4.74
CA SER A 41 -9.38 3.31 3.61
C SER A 41 -9.01 4.73 4.02
N THR A 42 -9.43 5.16 5.21
CA THR A 42 -9.07 6.45 5.83
C THR A 42 -7.59 6.55 6.15
N LEU A 43 -6.94 5.45 6.55
CA LEU A 43 -5.52 5.40 6.93
C LEU A 43 -4.60 5.05 5.74
N ALA A 44 -5.18 4.73 4.58
CA ALA A 44 -4.42 4.25 3.43
C ALA A 44 -3.31 5.21 2.99
N SER A 45 -3.58 6.52 2.98
CA SER A 45 -2.61 7.53 2.56
C SER A 45 -1.42 7.61 3.53
N GLU A 46 -1.68 7.59 4.84
CA GLU A 46 -0.64 7.67 5.87
C GLU A 46 0.27 6.43 5.84
N VAL A 47 -0.31 5.24 5.67
CA VAL A 47 0.45 3.99 5.52
C VAL A 47 1.35 4.04 4.28
N ILE A 48 0.82 4.50 3.14
CA ILE A 48 1.61 4.58 1.91
C ILE A 48 2.74 5.61 2.03
N GLU A 49 2.48 6.75 2.68
CA GLU A 49 3.48 7.78 2.93
C GLU A 49 4.60 7.25 3.82
N ALA A 50 4.25 6.59 4.93
CA ALA A 50 5.22 5.95 5.81
C ALA A 50 6.07 4.91 5.06
N VAL A 51 5.45 4.05 4.25
CA VAL A 51 6.19 3.07 3.43
C VAL A 51 7.11 3.78 2.43
N HIS A 52 6.64 4.83 1.76
CA HIS A 52 7.44 5.58 0.80
C HIS A 52 8.67 6.22 1.44
N VAL A 53 8.53 6.83 2.61
CA VAL A 53 9.63 7.46 3.34
C VAL A 53 10.59 6.41 3.90
N CYS A 54 10.09 5.43 4.64
CA CYS A 54 10.91 4.40 5.29
C CYS A 54 11.66 3.51 4.30
N ALA A 55 11.12 3.30 3.10
CA ALA A 55 11.78 2.53 2.05
C ALA A 55 12.76 3.34 1.17
N GLY A 56 13.04 4.60 1.54
CA GLY A 56 14.01 5.44 0.83
C GLY A 56 13.48 6.03 -0.47
N HIS A 57 12.24 6.52 -0.47
CA HIS A 57 11.61 7.22 -1.59
C HIS A 57 11.55 6.45 -2.93
N PRO A 58 11.06 5.20 -2.94
CA PRO A 58 10.93 4.41 -4.16
C PRO A 58 10.00 5.07 -5.19
N GLY A 59 10.13 4.66 -6.46
CA GLY A 59 9.20 5.07 -7.52
C GLY A 59 7.78 4.55 -7.27
N ARG A 60 6.83 5.00 -8.10
CA ARG A 60 5.40 4.67 -7.97
C ARG A 60 5.13 3.16 -7.91
N ASP A 61 5.65 2.42 -8.89
CA ASP A 61 5.41 0.98 -9.00
C ASP A 61 6.02 0.22 -7.83
N ARG A 62 7.24 0.61 -7.42
CA ARG A 62 7.91 -0.02 -6.29
C ARG A 62 7.23 0.30 -4.96
N THR A 63 6.76 1.53 -4.77
CA THR A 63 5.94 1.91 -3.60
C THR A 63 4.68 1.07 -3.54
N ARG A 64 3.96 0.92 -4.66
CA ARG A 64 2.76 0.09 -4.75
C ARG A 64 3.04 -1.37 -4.41
N GLN A 65 4.11 -1.95 -4.96
CA GLN A 65 4.51 -3.33 -4.66
C GLN A 65 4.78 -3.53 -3.17
N LEU A 66 5.52 -2.61 -2.54
CA LEU A 66 5.83 -2.69 -1.11
C LEU A 66 4.57 -2.60 -0.26
N VAL A 67 3.68 -1.66 -0.57
CA VAL A 67 2.43 -1.52 0.17
C VAL A 67 1.55 -2.76 0.01
N SER A 68 1.34 -3.24 -1.21
CA SER A 68 0.50 -4.42 -1.47
C SER A 68 1.09 -5.73 -0.92
N ARG A 69 2.39 -5.76 -0.61
CA ARG A 69 3.04 -6.91 0.02
C ARG A 69 2.66 -7.06 1.49
N TYR A 70 2.50 -5.96 2.21
CA TYR A 70 2.28 -5.98 3.66
C TYR A 70 0.87 -5.54 4.08
N PHE A 71 0.19 -4.78 3.23
CA PHE A 71 -1.08 -4.13 3.56
C PHE A 71 -2.16 -4.46 2.54
N TRP A 72 -3.38 -4.61 3.04
CA TRP A 72 -4.57 -4.81 2.24
C TRP A 72 -5.62 -3.76 2.60
N CYS A 73 -6.28 -3.18 1.62
CA CYS A 73 -7.42 -2.28 1.81
C CYS A 73 -8.57 -2.76 0.93
N LYS A 74 -9.81 -2.58 1.42
CA LYS A 74 -11.01 -2.85 0.61
C LYS A 74 -11.02 -1.91 -0.59
N GLY A 75 -10.85 -2.49 -1.78
CA GLY A 75 -10.64 -1.75 -3.03
C GLY A 75 -9.16 -1.47 -3.28
N LEU A 76 -8.62 -1.99 -4.39
CA LEU A 76 -7.23 -1.77 -4.82
C LEU A 76 -6.98 -0.35 -5.36
N PHE A 77 -8.05 0.34 -5.76
CA PHE A 77 -8.02 1.67 -6.36
C PHE A 77 -7.49 2.76 -5.40
N PRO A 78 -7.93 2.82 -4.12
CA PRO A 78 -7.37 3.77 -3.16
C PRO A 78 -5.85 3.67 -3.01
N LEU A 79 -5.30 2.46 -2.86
CA LEU A 79 -3.86 2.28 -2.66
C LEU A 79 -3.03 2.75 -3.86
N SER A 80 -3.47 2.41 -5.08
CA SER A 80 -2.75 2.77 -6.30
C SER A 80 -2.80 4.28 -6.57
N ARG A 81 -3.97 4.90 -6.37
CA ARG A 81 -4.15 6.34 -6.56
C ARG A 81 -3.37 7.15 -5.51
N SER A 82 -3.42 6.72 -4.24
CA SER A 82 -2.69 7.37 -3.16
C SER A 82 -1.18 7.22 -3.34
N ALA A 83 -0.67 6.05 -3.73
CA ALA A 83 0.75 5.88 -4.04
C ALA A 83 1.24 6.79 -5.17
N ASN A 84 0.46 6.93 -6.24
CA ASN A 84 0.80 7.87 -7.30
C ASN A 84 0.84 9.31 -6.78
N ARG A 85 -0.22 9.74 -6.07
CA ARG A 85 -0.31 11.09 -5.50
C ARG A 85 0.89 11.40 -4.61
N ILE A 86 1.18 10.54 -3.64
CA ILE A 86 2.25 10.72 -2.65
C ILE A 86 3.62 10.82 -3.33
N VAL A 87 3.94 9.89 -4.24
CA VAL A 87 5.23 9.92 -4.94
C VAL A 87 5.37 11.17 -5.83
N CYS A 88 4.28 11.64 -6.45
CA CYS A 88 4.30 12.86 -7.27
C CYS A 88 4.42 14.14 -6.46
N SER A 89 3.81 14.20 -5.28
CA SER A 89 3.85 15.36 -4.40
C SER A 89 5.05 15.36 -3.45
N CYS A 90 5.85 14.29 -3.42
CA CYS A 90 7.01 14.19 -2.55
C CYS A 90 8.13 15.15 -2.99
N ASP A 91 8.44 16.14 -2.14
CA ASP A 91 9.48 17.14 -2.40
C ASP A 91 10.88 16.54 -2.54
N THR A 92 11.23 15.55 -1.71
CA THR A 92 12.50 14.83 -1.84
C THR A 92 12.62 14.19 -3.22
N CYS A 93 11.59 13.46 -3.65
CA CYS A 93 11.56 12.86 -4.99
C CYS A 93 11.67 13.91 -6.09
N ARG A 94 10.95 15.03 -5.98
CA ARG A 94 10.98 16.11 -6.98
C ARG A 94 12.35 16.76 -7.12
N ARG A 95 13.09 16.91 -6.01
CA ARG A 95 14.43 17.52 -6.01
C ARG A 95 15.50 16.56 -6.52
N THR A 96 15.41 15.27 -6.15
CA THR A 96 16.47 14.29 -6.42
C THR A 96 16.30 13.58 -7.77
N LYS A 97 15.06 13.32 -8.20
CA LYS A 97 14.81 12.66 -9.49
C LYS A 97 14.78 13.73 -10.58
N SER A 98 15.92 13.97 -11.22
CA SER A 98 15.97 14.80 -12.43
C SER A 98 15.01 14.23 -13.49
N THR A 99 14.27 15.11 -14.16
CA THR A 99 13.56 14.74 -15.37
C THR A 99 14.59 14.16 -16.34
N ARG A 100 14.30 12.98 -16.90
CA ARG A 100 15.18 12.21 -17.80
C ARG A 100 15.62 12.98 -19.07
N LEU A 101 15.24 14.24 -19.22
CA LEU A 101 15.56 15.11 -20.33
C LEU A 101 17.01 15.64 -20.32
N HIS A 102 17.75 15.57 -19.20
CA HIS A 102 19.09 16.18 -19.15
C HIS A 102 20.28 15.21 -19.28
N ARG A 103 20.07 13.89 -19.28
CA ARG A 103 21.20 12.93 -19.30
C ARG A 103 21.63 12.46 -20.70
N HIS A 104 20.77 12.62 -21.71
CA HIS A 104 21.11 12.34 -23.12
C HIS A 104 21.50 13.59 -23.92
N ALA A 105 21.28 14.80 -23.37
CA ALA A 105 21.53 16.06 -24.07
C ALA A 105 22.94 16.64 -23.86
N LEU A 106 23.74 16.06 -22.96
CA LEU A 106 25.13 16.45 -22.72
C LEU A 106 26.02 15.23 -22.93
N GLY A 107 26.35 14.98 -24.20
CA GLY A 107 27.31 13.94 -24.58
C GLY A 107 28.63 14.12 -23.84
N ARG A 108 28.90 13.22 -22.90
CA ARG A 108 30.23 12.90 -22.39
C ARG A 108 30.30 11.39 -22.21
N ALA A 109 30.64 10.74 -23.31
CA ALA A 109 31.36 9.46 -23.32
C ALA A 109 32.87 9.79 -23.24
#